data_AF-A0A0B1SPX0-F1
#
_entry.id   AF-A0A0B1SPX0-F1
#
_cell.length_a   1.000
_cell.length_b   1.000
_cell.length_c   1.000
_cell.angle_alpha   90.00
_cell.angle_beta   90.00
_cell.angle_gamma   90.00
#
_symmetry.space_group_name_H-M   'P 1'
#
loop_
_entity.id
_entity.type
_entity.pdbx_description
1 polymer ?
#
loop_
_entity_poly.entity_id
_entity_poly.type
_entity_poly.pdbx_seq_one_letter_code
_entity_poly.pdbx_strand_id
1 'polypeptide(L)'
;MVLKSLSSQKSRPQVVVCFCEGLSIRNFFQAQKELIRKNKHFKRFQWIGSDGWADRNDVVEGLEEEAEGSFSIRIHAPKVPGFRQYYSQLNPENNTVNPWFREFWQQKFGCQFAVSKEDKNNENIRICTGNEDLDREYKEVGLLHSPVIPLIRFISLFPAKKATYAVRLRCVFLFCCIKPSPLSMPMLGVYTEFPKDPKLSQVINSIKVVAFGLKAMYQDRCRDNSTLCTEMLSRNGTLLYQYLLNVTYEDQFKQSIYFDSNGDPPAWYDILNYVGQQKPDNPYAEVGSFQSNNINGVEELNMTDTHNIVFFDRSNILPESVCSKPCGIGQRQRETIACCWICEACLDHQIVNYTTNQCQNCSIGTWPDELRSSCLPLPHET
;
A
#
# COMPACT_ATOMS: atom_id res chain seq x y z
N MET A 1 -8.10 20.94 -8.07
CA MET A 1 -7.78 22.02 -7.10
C MET A 1 -6.53 21.68 -6.29
N VAL A 2 -6.45 20.47 -5.70
CA VAL A 2 -5.31 20.01 -4.87
C VAL A 2 -3.95 20.11 -5.57
N LEU A 3 -3.76 19.50 -6.75
CA LEU A 3 -2.45 19.52 -7.44
C LEU A 3 -1.96 20.93 -7.79
N LYS A 4 -2.88 21.85 -8.10
CA LYS A 4 -2.55 23.26 -8.34
C LYS A 4 -2.08 23.93 -7.05
N SER A 5 -2.75 23.66 -5.93
CA SER A 5 -2.37 24.18 -4.62
C SER A 5 -0.98 23.67 -4.18
N LEU A 6 -0.69 22.38 -4.37
CA LEU A 6 0.63 21.81 -4.13
C LEU A 6 1.70 22.45 -5.01
N SER A 7 1.40 22.61 -6.31
CA SER A 7 2.35 23.22 -7.25
C SER A 7 2.58 24.71 -7.01
N SER A 8 1.67 25.41 -6.32
CA SER A 8 1.79 26.86 -6.04
C SER A 8 2.53 27.17 -4.74
N GLN A 9 2.97 26.16 -3.99
CA GLN A 9 3.75 26.40 -2.76
C GLN A 9 5.12 27.00 -3.08
N LYS A 10 5.61 27.88 -2.18
CA LYS A 10 6.91 28.56 -2.32
C LYS A 10 8.06 27.56 -2.43
N SER A 11 8.04 26.54 -1.57
CA SER A 11 8.86 25.34 -1.72
C SER A 11 7.95 24.24 -2.22
N ARG A 12 7.98 24.01 -3.53
CA ARG A 12 7.11 23.02 -4.17
C ARG A 12 7.56 21.61 -3.75
N PRO A 13 6.69 20.79 -3.12
CA PRO A 13 7.02 19.41 -2.82
C PRO A 13 7.21 18.62 -4.13
N GLN A 14 8.23 17.76 -4.16
CA GLN A 14 8.45 16.84 -5.28
C GLN A 14 7.80 15.49 -5.03
N VAL A 15 7.79 15.04 -3.76
CA VAL A 15 7.16 13.79 -3.33
C VAL A 15 5.79 14.04 -2.69
N VAL A 16 4.81 13.21 -3.01
CA VAL A 16 3.46 13.22 -2.43
C VAL A 16 3.13 11.81 -1.90
N VAL A 17 2.83 11.73 -0.61
CA VAL A 17 2.38 10.49 0.06
C VAL A 17 0.84 10.48 0.09
N CYS A 18 0.21 9.48 -0.53
CA CYS A 18 -1.25 9.34 -0.60
C CYS A 18 -1.73 8.08 0.13
N PHE A 19 -2.39 8.27 1.27
CA PHE A 19 -3.16 7.23 1.94
C PHE A 19 -4.59 7.21 1.36
N CYS A 20 -4.71 6.63 0.17
CA CYS A 20 -5.84 6.83 -0.71
C CYS A 20 -6.29 5.50 -1.32
N GLU A 21 -7.57 5.37 -1.61
CA GLU A 21 -8.09 4.23 -2.39
C GLU A 21 -7.73 4.38 -3.88
N GLY A 22 -7.80 3.26 -4.63
CA GLY A 22 -7.45 3.21 -6.05
C GLY A 22 -8.14 4.25 -6.93
N LEU A 23 -9.42 4.55 -6.71
CA LEU A 23 -10.13 5.56 -7.49
C LEU A 23 -9.60 6.97 -7.24
N SER A 24 -9.22 7.27 -6.00
CA SER A 24 -8.68 8.59 -5.63
C SER A 24 -7.35 8.86 -6.31
N ILE A 25 -6.42 7.89 -6.29
CA ILE A 25 -5.11 8.06 -6.94
C ILE A 25 -5.24 8.09 -8.48
N ARG A 26 -6.15 7.29 -9.06
CA ARG A 26 -6.47 7.37 -10.49
C ARG A 26 -6.92 8.78 -10.89
N ASN A 27 -7.80 9.40 -10.10
CA ASN A 27 -8.24 10.77 -10.33
C ASN A 27 -7.09 11.79 -10.22
N PHE A 28 -6.11 11.54 -9.34
CA PHE A 28 -4.90 12.37 -9.26
C PHE A 28 -4.03 12.23 -10.52
N PHE A 29 -3.82 11.00 -11.03
CA PHE A 29 -3.10 10.78 -12.28
C PHE A 29 -3.80 11.45 -13.46
N GLN A 30 -5.13 11.32 -13.58
CA GLN A 30 -5.92 12.02 -14.61
C GLN A 30 -5.77 13.54 -14.50
N ALA A 31 -5.86 14.09 -13.27
CA ALA A 31 -5.69 15.51 -13.06
C ALA A 31 -4.27 15.99 -13.40
N GLN A 32 -3.24 15.19 -13.10
CA GLN A 32 -1.85 15.47 -13.46
C GLN A 32 -1.68 15.48 -14.98
N LYS A 33 -2.20 14.48 -15.69
CA LYS A 33 -2.22 14.40 -17.17
C LYS A 33 -2.80 15.66 -17.80
N GLU A 34 -3.98 16.07 -17.33
CA GLU A 34 -4.64 17.28 -17.83
C GLU A 34 -3.87 18.57 -17.52
N LEU A 35 -3.18 18.65 -16.37
CA LEU A 35 -2.36 19.80 -16.03
C LEU A 35 -1.10 19.90 -16.89
N ILE A 36 -0.44 18.77 -17.15
CA ILE A 36 0.73 18.70 -18.03
C ILE A 36 0.34 19.08 -19.46
N ARG A 37 -0.80 18.56 -19.94
CA ARG A 37 -1.34 18.90 -21.27
C ARG A 37 -1.61 20.40 -21.43
N LYS A 38 -2.12 21.05 -20.37
CA LYS A 38 -2.42 22.50 -20.38
C LYS A 38 -1.21 23.39 -20.12
N ASN A 39 -0.22 22.91 -19.38
CA ASN A 39 0.98 23.67 -19.03
C ASN A 39 2.21 22.77 -19.12
N LYS A 40 3.00 22.95 -20.19
CA LYS A 40 4.23 22.17 -20.43
C LYS A 40 5.30 22.35 -19.34
N HIS A 41 5.23 23.41 -18.54
CA HIS A 41 6.15 23.63 -17.41
C HIS A 41 5.71 22.93 -16.12
N PHE A 42 4.51 22.33 -16.10
CA PHE A 42 4.06 21.55 -14.95
C PHE A 42 4.89 20.26 -14.87
N LYS A 43 5.69 20.12 -13.81
CA LYS A 43 6.46 18.88 -13.57
C LYS A 43 5.57 17.82 -12.92
N ARG A 44 5.81 16.53 -13.18
CA ARG A 44 5.17 15.43 -12.46
C ARG A 44 5.58 15.41 -10.98
N PHE A 45 4.72 14.85 -10.13
CA PHE A 45 5.07 14.52 -8.75
C PHE A 45 5.57 13.08 -8.66
N GLN A 46 6.46 12.84 -7.71
CA GLN A 46 6.80 11.50 -7.23
C GLN A 46 5.72 11.02 -6.28
N TRP A 47 5.03 9.94 -6.64
CA TRP A 47 3.96 9.40 -5.83
C TRP A 47 4.47 8.27 -4.95
N ILE A 48 4.07 8.29 -3.69
CA ILE A 48 4.18 7.16 -2.76
C ILE A 48 2.76 6.93 -2.26
N GLY A 49 2.25 5.70 -2.28
CA GLY A 49 0.92 5.45 -1.78
C GLY A 49 0.76 4.15 -1.03
N SER A 50 -0.38 4.05 -0.34
CA SER A 50 -0.74 2.93 0.51
C SER A 50 -1.17 1.68 -0.29
N ASP A 51 -1.63 0.65 0.42
CA ASP A 51 -2.15 -0.59 -0.15
C ASP A 51 -3.45 -0.43 -0.96
N GLY A 52 -4.04 0.77 -1.00
CA GLY A 52 -5.28 1.05 -1.72
C GLY A 52 -5.17 0.90 -3.25
N TRP A 53 -3.96 0.88 -3.79
CA TRP A 53 -3.67 0.75 -5.23
C TRP A 53 -2.50 -0.17 -5.57
N ALA A 54 -1.70 -0.61 -4.58
CA ALA A 54 -0.75 -1.73 -4.62
C ALA A 54 -0.26 -2.12 -6.03
N ASP A 55 -0.62 -3.30 -6.52
CA ASP A 55 -0.34 -3.86 -7.85
C ASP A 55 -1.58 -3.84 -8.78
N ARG A 56 -2.46 -2.85 -8.60
CA ARG A 56 -3.73 -2.75 -9.33
C ARG A 56 -3.58 -2.09 -10.70
N ASN A 57 -3.56 -2.90 -11.74
CA ASN A 57 -3.55 -2.44 -13.14
C ASN A 57 -4.72 -1.51 -13.50
N ASP A 58 -5.92 -1.73 -12.95
CA ASP A 58 -7.10 -0.92 -13.26
C ASP A 58 -6.98 0.54 -12.80
N VAL A 59 -6.09 0.80 -11.84
CA VAL A 59 -5.80 2.17 -11.37
C VAL A 59 -4.97 2.93 -12.40
N VAL A 60 -4.01 2.28 -13.05
CA VAL A 60 -3.02 2.89 -13.95
C VAL A 60 -3.41 2.80 -15.43
N GLU A 61 -4.38 1.96 -15.79
CA GLU A 61 -4.82 1.76 -17.18
C GLU A 61 -5.17 3.08 -17.90
N GLY A 62 -4.47 3.39 -18.98
CA GLY A 62 -4.57 4.63 -19.77
C GLY A 62 -3.85 5.85 -19.17
N LEU A 63 -3.14 5.66 -18.05
CA LEU A 63 -2.44 6.67 -17.25
C LEU A 63 -1.03 6.21 -16.85
N GLU A 64 -0.46 5.27 -17.62
CA GLU A 64 0.80 4.59 -17.32
C GLU A 64 1.95 5.59 -17.22
N GLU A 65 2.00 6.58 -18.11
CA GLU A 65 3.00 7.63 -18.10
C GLU A 65 2.93 8.54 -16.87
N GLU A 66 1.74 8.70 -16.29
CA GLU A 66 1.54 9.52 -15.09
C GLU A 66 1.83 8.74 -13.80
N ALA A 67 1.66 7.42 -13.83
CA ALA A 67 1.96 6.51 -12.74
C ALA A 67 3.45 6.08 -12.71
N GLU A 68 4.19 6.23 -13.81
CA GLU A 68 5.59 5.82 -13.91
C GLU A 68 6.48 6.38 -12.78
N GLY A 69 7.26 5.49 -12.19
CA GLY A 69 8.16 5.73 -11.07
C GLY A 69 7.49 5.85 -9.71
N SER A 70 6.18 5.68 -9.62
CA SER A 70 5.45 5.72 -8.35
C SER A 70 5.73 4.49 -7.47
N PHE A 71 5.65 4.68 -6.15
CA PHE A 71 5.82 3.61 -5.18
C PHE A 71 4.49 3.27 -4.52
N SER A 72 4.20 1.98 -4.40
CA SER A 72 3.08 1.48 -3.61
C SER A 72 3.56 0.42 -2.64
N ILE A 73 2.77 0.18 -1.59
CA ILE A 73 2.99 -0.94 -0.68
C ILE A 73 1.90 -1.98 -0.91
N ARG A 74 2.25 -3.26 -0.77
CA ARG A 74 1.29 -4.37 -0.79
C ARG A 74 1.50 -5.20 0.47
N ILE A 75 0.42 -5.67 1.09
CA ILE A 75 0.56 -6.65 2.18
C ILE A 75 1.25 -7.89 1.60
N HIS A 76 2.28 -8.39 2.26
CA HIS A 76 3.03 -9.53 1.78
C HIS A 76 2.12 -10.77 1.66
N ALA A 77 1.92 -11.24 0.43
CA ALA A 77 0.93 -12.25 0.09
C ALA A 77 1.52 -13.32 -0.85
N PRO A 78 2.16 -14.35 -0.27
CA PRO A 78 2.75 -15.42 -1.05
C PRO A 78 1.67 -16.27 -1.75
N LYS A 79 2.07 -16.88 -2.88
CA LYS A 79 1.16 -17.69 -3.70
C LYS A 79 0.79 -18.98 -2.98
N VAL A 80 -0.50 -19.20 -2.76
CA VAL A 80 -1.06 -20.42 -2.15
C VAL A 80 -0.94 -21.60 -3.12
N PRO A 81 -0.09 -22.60 -2.80
CA PRO A 81 0.00 -23.82 -3.62
C PRO A 81 -1.34 -24.55 -3.63
N GLY A 82 -1.73 -25.08 -4.79
CA GLY A 82 -2.95 -25.88 -4.94
C GLY A 82 -4.27 -25.09 -5.05
N PHE A 83 -4.33 -23.83 -4.59
CA PHE A 83 -5.59 -23.06 -4.64
C PHE A 83 -6.09 -22.84 -6.07
N ARG A 84 -5.20 -22.51 -7.00
CA ARG A 84 -5.54 -22.36 -8.43
C ARG A 84 -6.11 -23.65 -9.01
N GLN A 85 -5.51 -24.80 -8.70
CA GLN A 85 -5.95 -26.10 -9.19
C GLN A 85 -7.35 -26.42 -8.65
N TYR A 86 -7.58 -26.22 -7.35
CA TYR A 86 -8.90 -26.33 -6.74
C TYR A 86 -9.93 -25.41 -7.41
N TYR A 87 -9.60 -24.12 -7.55
CA TYR A 87 -10.52 -23.13 -8.10
C TYR A 87 -10.88 -23.44 -9.57
N SER A 88 -9.90 -23.84 -10.38
CA SER A 88 -10.10 -24.15 -11.81
C SER A 88 -11.02 -25.35 -12.06
N GLN A 89 -11.18 -26.22 -11.06
CA GLN A 89 -12.05 -27.41 -11.14
C GLN A 89 -13.50 -27.13 -10.72
N LEU A 90 -13.79 -25.93 -10.19
CA LEU A 90 -15.14 -25.56 -9.76
C LEU A 90 -16.04 -25.30 -10.97
N ASN A 91 -17.28 -25.78 -10.89
CA ASN A 91 -18.30 -25.52 -11.88
C ASN A 91 -19.69 -25.35 -11.20
N PRO A 92 -20.68 -24.78 -11.89
CA PRO A 92 -22.01 -24.51 -11.33
C PRO A 92 -22.81 -25.76 -10.92
N GLU A 93 -22.37 -26.96 -11.32
CA GLU A 93 -22.99 -28.24 -10.97
C GLU A 93 -22.38 -28.85 -9.71
N ASN A 94 -21.06 -28.73 -9.54
CA ASN A 94 -20.31 -29.29 -8.42
C ASN A 94 -20.30 -28.36 -7.19
N ASN A 95 -20.38 -27.05 -7.40
CA ASN A 95 -20.33 -26.06 -6.32
C ASN A 95 -21.74 -25.59 -5.95
N THR A 96 -22.52 -26.50 -5.36
CA THR A 96 -23.89 -26.21 -4.90
C THR A 96 -23.94 -25.53 -3.53
N VAL A 97 -22.82 -25.51 -2.80
CA VAL A 97 -22.72 -24.92 -1.47
C VAL A 97 -22.68 -23.39 -1.53
N ASN A 98 -22.03 -22.82 -2.55
CA ASN A 98 -21.94 -21.37 -2.71
C ASN A 98 -23.16 -20.84 -3.48
N PRO A 99 -24.10 -20.14 -2.82
CA PRO A 99 -25.33 -19.69 -3.47
C PRO A 99 -25.10 -18.60 -4.53
N TRP A 100 -23.94 -17.94 -4.52
CA TRP A 100 -23.60 -16.84 -5.46
C TRP A 100 -22.78 -17.31 -6.67
N PHE A 101 -22.44 -18.59 -6.74
CA PHE A 101 -21.49 -19.09 -7.75
C PHE A 101 -22.07 -19.01 -9.17
N ARG A 102 -23.39 -19.18 -9.32
CA ARG A 102 -24.08 -19.08 -10.62
C ARG A 102 -24.09 -17.64 -11.12
N GLU A 103 -24.37 -16.68 -10.26
CA GLU A 103 -24.36 -15.25 -10.57
C GLU A 103 -22.96 -14.79 -10.97
N PHE A 104 -21.94 -15.20 -10.21
CA PHE A 104 -20.54 -14.97 -10.53
C PHE A 104 -20.19 -15.50 -11.93
N TRP A 105 -20.58 -16.74 -12.24
CA TRP A 105 -20.30 -17.38 -13.51
C TRP A 105 -20.91 -16.61 -14.69
N GLN A 106 -22.18 -16.22 -14.57
CA GLN A 106 -22.88 -15.40 -15.55
C GLN A 106 -22.17 -14.06 -15.80
N GLN A 107 -21.74 -13.39 -14.73
CA GLN A 107 -21.02 -12.11 -14.82
C GLN A 107 -19.64 -12.27 -15.48
N LYS A 108 -18.87 -13.28 -15.07
CA LYS A 108 -17.50 -13.51 -15.58
C LYS A 108 -17.50 -13.84 -17.07
N PHE A 109 -18.42 -14.70 -17.52
CA PHE A 109 -18.45 -15.17 -18.91
C PHE A 109 -19.42 -14.40 -19.81
N GLY A 110 -20.14 -13.42 -19.25
CA GLY A 110 -21.15 -12.64 -19.96
C GLY A 110 -22.26 -13.53 -20.55
N CYS A 111 -22.75 -14.49 -19.77
CA CYS A 111 -23.74 -15.48 -20.19
C CYS A 111 -24.88 -15.62 -19.18
N GLN A 112 -25.95 -16.34 -19.52
CA GLN A 112 -27.10 -16.58 -18.65
C GLN A 112 -27.47 -18.07 -18.55
N PHE A 113 -27.82 -18.56 -17.36
CA PHE A 113 -28.33 -19.94 -17.15
C PHE A 113 -29.83 -20.06 -17.37
N ALA A 114 -30.59 -19.01 -17.06
CA ALA A 114 -32.04 -18.99 -17.21
C ALA A 114 -32.43 -17.99 -18.31
N VAL A 115 -32.81 -18.51 -19.48
CA VAL A 115 -33.29 -17.72 -20.63
C VAL A 115 -34.73 -18.11 -20.92
N SER A 116 -35.61 -17.13 -21.14
CA SER A 116 -37.02 -17.36 -21.48
C SER A 116 -37.12 -18.14 -22.81
N LYS A 117 -38.23 -18.86 -23.05
CA LYS A 117 -38.39 -19.61 -24.31
C LYS A 117 -38.45 -18.68 -25.53
N GLU A 118 -38.92 -17.44 -25.36
CA GLU A 118 -38.97 -16.43 -26.41
C GLU A 118 -37.58 -15.86 -26.74
N ASP A 119 -36.70 -15.75 -25.74
CA ASP A 119 -35.36 -15.17 -25.87
C ASP A 119 -34.29 -16.17 -26.34
N LYS A 120 -34.60 -17.47 -26.41
CA LYS A 120 -33.66 -18.52 -26.87
C LYS A 120 -33.17 -18.34 -28.30
N ASN A 121 -33.92 -17.64 -29.14
CA ASN A 121 -33.58 -17.38 -30.55
C ASN A 121 -32.86 -16.03 -30.74
N ASN A 122 -32.61 -15.27 -29.67
CA ASN A 122 -31.90 -14.01 -29.75
C ASN A 122 -30.38 -14.27 -29.77
N GLU A 123 -29.75 -14.05 -30.92
CA GLU A 123 -28.29 -14.25 -31.12
C GLU A 123 -27.43 -13.39 -30.17
N ASN A 124 -27.99 -12.37 -29.53
CA ASN A 124 -27.29 -11.52 -28.57
C ASN A 124 -27.19 -12.12 -27.16
N ILE A 125 -27.91 -13.21 -26.84
CA ILE A 125 -27.90 -13.81 -25.51
C ILE A 125 -27.06 -15.08 -25.52
N ARG A 126 -25.89 -15.01 -24.87
CA ARG A 126 -25.02 -16.16 -24.68
C ARG A 126 -25.55 -17.03 -23.53
N ILE A 127 -25.80 -18.30 -23.82
CA ILE A 127 -26.22 -19.29 -22.81
C ILE A 127 -24.99 -19.86 -22.12
N CYS A 128 -24.99 -19.93 -20.78
CA CYS A 128 -23.92 -20.58 -20.03
C CYS A 128 -24.03 -22.11 -20.13
N THR A 129 -22.92 -22.79 -20.39
CA THR A 129 -22.80 -24.25 -20.44
C THR A 129 -22.42 -24.85 -19.10
N GLY A 130 -21.76 -24.09 -18.22
CA GLY A 130 -21.18 -24.56 -16.97
C GLY A 130 -19.81 -25.22 -17.13
N ASN A 131 -19.30 -25.34 -18.37
CA ASN A 131 -17.98 -25.89 -18.70
C ASN A 131 -17.02 -24.82 -19.24
N GLU A 132 -17.40 -23.54 -19.14
CA GLU A 132 -16.48 -22.44 -19.41
C GLU A 132 -15.23 -22.51 -18.54
N ASP A 133 -14.09 -22.19 -19.13
CA ASP A 133 -12.78 -22.29 -18.48
C ASP A 133 -12.56 -21.12 -17.51
N LEU A 134 -12.55 -21.42 -16.20
CA LEU A 134 -12.26 -20.44 -15.16
C LEU A 134 -10.83 -19.90 -15.21
N ASP A 135 -9.90 -20.71 -15.71
CA ASP A 135 -8.48 -20.38 -15.82
C ASP A 135 -8.21 -19.43 -17.00
N ARG A 136 -9.05 -19.50 -18.05
CA ARG A 136 -9.04 -18.56 -19.18
C ARG A 136 -9.50 -17.18 -18.70
N GLU A 137 -8.62 -16.18 -18.84
CA GLU A 137 -8.84 -14.82 -18.30
C GLU A 137 -9.16 -14.83 -16.80
N TYR A 138 -8.46 -15.67 -16.03
CA TYR A 138 -8.45 -15.58 -14.58
C TYR A 138 -7.86 -14.25 -14.14
N LYS A 139 -8.69 -13.21 -14.06
CA LYS A 139 -8.54 -12.16 -13.06
C LYS A 139 -9.16 -12.72 -11.80
N GLU A 140 -8.35 -13.03 -10.79
CA GLU A 140 -8.87 -13.23 -9.44
C GLU A 140 -9.52 -11.89 -9.08
N VAL A 141 -10.84 -11.81 -9.24
CA VAL A 141 -11.60 -10.58 -8.96
C VAL A 141 -11.36 -10.35 -7.49
N GLY A 142 -10.44 -9.44 -7.15
CA GLY A 142 -10.27 -8.99 -5.79
C GLY A 142 -11.66 -8.73 -5.25
N LEU A 143 -11.93 -9.26 -4.05
CA LEU A 143 -13.23 -9.31 -3.37
C LEU A 143 -13.97 -7.95 -3.21
N LEU A 144 -13.54 -6.91 -3.90
CA LEU A 144 -14.04 -5.55 -3.95
C LEU A 144 -15.29 -5.35 -4.82
N HIS A 145 -15.67 -6.26 -5.72
CA HIS A 145 -16.86 -6.08 -6.59
C HIS A 145 -18.00 -7.09 -6.40
N SER A 146 -17.89 -7.99 -5.41
CA SER A 146 -19.02 -8.87 -5.06
C SER A 146 -19.90 -8.19 -4.01
N PRO A 147 -21.25 -8.23 -4.10
CA PRO A 147 -22.18 -7.63 -3.14
C PRO A 147 -22.15 -8.27 -1.72
N VAL A 148 -21.13 -9.04 -1.37
CA VAL A 148 -21.02 -9.86 -0.14
C VAL A 148 -20.22 -9.14 0.96
N ILE A 149 -20.42 -7.81 1.09
CA ILE A 149 -19.73 -6.94 2.06
C ILE A 149 -20.50 -6.83 3.41
N PRO A 150 -20.79 -7.94 4.12
CA PRO A 150 -20.84 -7.85 5.60
C PRO A 150 -19.76 -8.66 6.30
N LEU A 151 -19.31 -9.81 5.75
CA LEU A 151 -18.42 -10.72 6.47
C LEU A 151 -16.94 -10.33 6.35
N ILE A 152 -16.50 -9.88 5.16
CA ILE A 152 -15.11 -9.47 4.93
C ILE A 152 -14.80 -8.13 5.60
N ARG A 153 -15.80 -7.26 5.76
CA ARG A 153 -15.69 -5.99 6.51
C ARG A 153 -15.27 -6.21 7.96
N PHE A 154 -15.59 -7.36 8.55
CA PHE A 154 -15.20 -7.70 9.92
C PHE A 154 -13.73 -8.14 10.03
N ILE A 155 -13.16 -8.74 8.98
CA ILE A 155 -11.78 -9.27 8.99
C ILE A 155 -10.79 -8.21 8.47
N SER A 156 -11.20 -7.37 7.51
CA SER A 156 -10.37 -6.29 6.96
C SER A 156 -10.17 -5.10 7.91
N LEU A 157 -10.84 -5.07 9.06
CA LEU A 157 -10.69 -4.02 10.07
C LEU A 157 -9.50 -4.23 11.02
N PHE A 158 -8.88 -5.41 11.01
CA PHE A 158 -7.84 -5.76 11.98
C PHE A 158 -6.40 -5.29 11.64
N PRO A 159 -5.96 -5.09 10.39
CA PRO A 159 -4.64 -4.50 10.15
C PRO A 159 -4.65 -2.96 10.03
N ALA A 160 -5.83 -2.32 9.99
CA ALA A 160 -5.94 -0.89 9.69
C ALA A 160 -5.48 0.04 10.84
N LYS A 161 -5.28 -0.48 12.06
CA LYS A 161 -4.93 0.35 13.21
C LYS A 161 -3.47 0.80 13.19
N LYS A 162 -2.50 -0.03 12.83
CA LYS A 162 -1.07 0.38 12.85
C LYS A 162 -0.64 1.31 11.73
N ALA A 163 -1.23 1.21 10.53
CA ALA A 163 -0.98 2.18 9.47
C ALA A 163 -1.43 3.61 9.86
N THR A 164 -2.30 3.74 10.86
CA THR A 164 -2.76 5.03 11.40
C THR A 164 -1.81 5.62 12.44
N TYR A 165 -0.95 4.81 13.08
CA TYR A 165 0.00 5.28 14.11
C TYR A 165 1.37 5.71 13.56
N ALA A 166 1.76 5.23 12.38
CA ALA A 166 3.06 5.57 11.79
C ALA A 166 3.17 7.03 11.30
N VAL A 167 2.06 7.77 11.14
CA VAL A 167 2.11 9.21 10.84
C VAL A 167 0.98 9.94 11.57
N ARG A 168 1.08 10.03 12.91
CA ARG A 168 0.29 11.00 13.68
C ARG A 168 0.90 12.40 13.56
N LEU A 169 1.05 12.91 12.33
CA LEU A 169 1.10 14.35 12.06
C LEU A 169 -0.24 14.76 11.47
N ARG A 170 -0.94 15.64 12.20
CA ARG A 170 -2.24 16.22 11.87
C ARG A 170 -2.35 16.61 10.39
N CYS A 171 -3.21 15.91 9.65
CA CYS A 171 -3.93 16.52 8.53
C CYS A 171 -5.44 16.37 8.77
N VAL A 172 -6.04 17.52 9.08
CA VAL A 172 -7.48 17.75 9.19
C VAL A 172 -8.02 18.07 7.79
N PHE A 173 -9.28 17.66 7.53
CA PHE A 173 -10.15 17.98 6.38
C PHE A 173 -9.96 17.12 5.12
N LEU A 174 -10.98 16.63 4.40
CA LEU A 174 -12.43 16.89 4.39
C LEU A 174 -13.11 15.67 3.73
N PHE A 175 -14.20 15.16 4.30
CA PHE A 175 -15.09 14.19 3.63
C PHE A 175 -15.81 14.86 2.46
N CYS A 176 -15.93 14.18 1.32
CA CYS A 176 -16.98 14.47 0.35
C CYS A 176 -17.55 13.16 -0.22
N CYS A 177 -18.82 12.91 0.09
CA CYS A 177 -19.64 11.87 -0.51
C CYS A 177 -19.86 12.16 -2.00
N ILE A 178 -19.76 11.14 -2.85
CA ILE A 178 -20.34 11.14 -4.20
C ILE A 178 -21.10 9.81 -4.40
N LYS A 179 -22.36 9.92 -4.83
CA LYS A 179 -23.26 8.80 -5.17
C LYS A 179 -22.81 8.09 -6.46
N PRO A 180 -23.14 6.79 -6.64
CA PRO A 180 -22.77 6.03 -7.84
C PRO A 180 -23.73 6.31 -9.00
N SER A 181 -23.19 6.31 -10.23
CA SER A 181 -23.94 6.14 -11.48
C SER A 181 -23.11 5.24 -12.43
N PRO A 182 -23.76 4.55 -13.39
CA PRO A 182 -23.33 3.24 -13.85
C PRO A 182 -22.27 3.32 -14.96
N LEU A 183 -21.24 2.46 -14.86
CA LEU A 183 -20.21 2.29 -15.88
C LEU A 183 -20.59 1.13 -16.82
N SER A 184 -20.69 1.44 -18.11
CA SER A 184 -20.48 0.47 -19.19
C SER A 184 -18.98 0.26 -19.40
N MET A 185 -18.56 -0.99 -19.58
CA MET A 185 -17.16 -1.41 -19.70
C MET A 185 -16.90 -1.87 -21.15
N PRO A 186 -15.85 -1.40 -21.83
CA PRO A 186 -15.35 -2.08 -23.03
C PRO A 186 -14.33 -3.16 -22.63
N MET A 187 -14.41 -4.33 -23.27
CA MET A 187 -13.36 -5.35 -23.30
C MET A 187 -12.32 -5.01 -24.37
N LEU A 188 -11.02 -5.19 -24.06
CA LEU A 188 -10.11 -6.17 -24.70
C LEU A 188 -8.67 -5.86 -24.31
N GLY A 189 -7.98 -6.87 -23.77
CA GLY A 189 -6.54 -6.86 -23.50
C GLY A 189 -6.11 -8.25 -23.05
N VAL A 190 -5.56 -9.02 -23.98
CA VAL A 190 -4.99 -10.35 -23.75
C VAL A 190 -3.64 -10.16 -23.06
N TYR A 191 -3.51 -10.60 -21.81
CA TYR A 191 -2.24 -10.61 -21.07
C TYR A 191 -1.97 -11.99 -20.48
N THR A 192 -0.71 -12.41 -20.52
CA THR A 192 -0.22 -13.77 -20.26
C THR A 192 0.27 -14.00 -18.82
N GLU A 193 0.10 -13.06 -17.90
CA GLU A 193 0.39 -13.25 -16.47
C GLU A 193 -0.80 -12.92 -15.56
N PHE A 194 -1.04 -13.83 -14.61
CA PHE A 194 -2.24 -13.94 -13.78
C PHE A 194 -2.27 -12.88 -12.65
N PRO A 195 -3.33 -12.07 -12.49
CA PRO A 195 -3.50 -11.21 -11.32
C PRO A 195 -3.75 -12.07 -10.07
N LYS A 196 -2.89 -11.92 -9.07
CA LYS A 196 -3.01 -12.54 -7.74
C LYS A 196 -4.07 -11.78 -6.94
N ASP A 197 -4.91 -12.43 -6.13
CA ASP A 197 -5.56 -11.76 -5.01
C ASP A 197 -4.47 -11.46 -3.96
N PRO A 198 -4.13 -10.18 -3.74
CA PRO A 198 -3.04 -9.81 -2.84
C PRO A 198 -3.40 -10.04 -1.36
N LYS A 199 -4.56 -10.63 -1.05
CA LYS A 199 -5.06 -10.84 0.32
C LYS A 199 -5.50 -12.27 0.61
N LEU A 200 -5.37 -13.21 -0.34
CA LEU A 200 -5.83 -14.60 -0.16
C LEU A 200 -5.11 -15.33 0.99
N SER A 201 -3.80 -15.16 1.11
CA SER A 201 -3.02 -15.79 2.19
C SER A 201 -3.50 -15.36 3.59
N GLN A 202 -3.92 -14.10 3.73
CA GLN A 202 -4.45 -13.53 4.97
C GLN A 202 -5.81 -14.15 5.31
N VAL A 203 -6.66 -14.40 4.32
CA VAL A 203 -7.94 -15.10 4.52
C VAL A 203 -7.69 -16.52 5.04
N ILE A 204 -6.75 -17.25 4.44
CA ILE A 204 -6.39 -18.60 4.90
C ILE A 204 -5.83 -18.59 6.32
N ASN A 205 -4.93 -17.65 6.62
CA ASN A 205 -4.34 -17.51 7.94
C ASN A 205 -5.41 -17.15 8.99
N SER A 206 -6.43 -16.35 8.63
CA SER A 206 -7.55 -16.04 9.52
C SER A 206 -8.37 -17.28 9.91
N ILE A 207 -8.62 -18.18 8.96
CA ILE A 207 -9.33 -19.44 9.21
C ILE A 207 -8.48 -20.35 10.12
N LYS A 208 -7.18 -20.42 9.88
CA LYS A 208 -6.24 -21.17 10.72
C LYS A 208 -6.19 -20.63 12.14
N VAL A 209 -6.20 -19.31 12.34
CA VAL A 209 -6.27 -18.70 13.69
C VAL A 209 -7.49 -19.19 14.45
N VAL A 210 -8.67 -19.14 13.82
CA VAL A 210 -9.92 -19.61 14.45
C VAL A 210 -9.83 -21.11 14.76
N ALA A 211 -9.34 -21.92 13.83
CA ALA A 211 -9.18 -23.35 14.03
C ALA A 211 -8.22 -23.69 15.19
N PHE A 212 -7.07 -23.02 15.26
CA PHE A 212 -6.11 -23.21 16.34
C PHE A 212 -6.62 -22.70 17.68
N GLY A 213 -7.32 -21.56 17.71
CA GLY A 213 -7.95 -21.04 18.93
C GLY A 213 -9.03 -21.98 19.46
N LEU A 214 -9.89 -22.51 18.59
CA LEU A 214 -10.90 -23.51 18.98
C LEU A 214 -10.26 -24.82 19.43
N LYS A 215 -9.18 -25.26 18.77
CA LYS A 215 -8.43 -26.45 19.19
C LYS A 215 -7.81 -26.27 20.57
N ALA A 216 -7.18 -25.12 20.83
CA ALA A 216 -6.61 -24.81 22.13
C ALA A 216 -7.69 -24.76 23.22
N MET A 217 -8.82 -24.13 22.93
CA MET A 217 -9.98 -24.10 23.82
C MET A 217 -10.53 -25.51 24.09
N TYR A 218 -10.67 -26.34 23.05
CA TYR A 218 -11.12 -27.73 23.19
C TYR A 218 -10.17 -28.54 24.08
N GLN A 219 -8.86 -28.43 23.84
CA GLN A 219 -7.85 -29.18 24.60
C GLN A 219 -7.77 -28.76 26.07
N ASP A 220 -8.05 -27.49 26.38
CA ASP A 220 -8.06 -26.99 27.75
C ASP A 220 -9.37 -27.32 28.50
N ARG A 221 -10.51 -27.22 27.82
CA ARG A 221 -11.85 -27.37 28.43
C ARG A 221 -12.44 -28.77 28.37
N CYS A 222 -12.01 -29.58 27.42
CA CYS A 222 -12.56 -30.91 27.18
C CYS A 222 -11.53 -31.96 27.59
N ARG A 223 -11.61 -32.46 28.84
CA ARG A 223 -10.80 -33.61 29.27
C ARG A 223 -11.38 -34.93 28.75
N ASP A 224 -10.47 -35.82 28.35
CA ASP A 224 -10.63 -37.23 28.00
C ASP A 224 -11.77 -37.59 27.02
N ASN A 225 -11.53 -37.41 25.72
CA ASN A 225 -12.20 -38.08 24.58
C ASN A 225 -13.74 -38.19 24.61
N SER A 226 -14.41 -37.38 25.44
CA SER A 226 -15.85 -37.42 25.54
C SER A 226 -16.42 -36.80 24.26
N THR A 227 -17.25 -37.58 23.56
CA THR A 227 -17.82 -37.23 22.25
C THR A 227 -18.68 -35.96 22.27
N LEU A 228 -18.99 -35.44 23.46
CA LEU A 228 -19.76 -34.22 23.64
C LEU A 228 -19.12 -33.30 24.69
N CYS A 229 -18.38 -32.29 24.22
CA CYS A 229 -17.85 -31.24 25.09
C CYS A 229 -18.89 -30.13 25.28
N THR A 230 -19.66 -30.23 26.36
CA THR A 230 -20.73 -29.26 26.70
C THR A 230 -20.19 -27.85 26.99
N GLU A 231 -18.95 -27.73 27.47
CA GLU A 231 -18.31 -26.42 27.68
C GLU A 231 -18.13 -25.62 26.37
N MET A 232 -17.86 -26.30 25.26
CA MET A 232 -17.77 -25.65 23.94
C MET A 232 -19.12 -25.27 23.35
N LEU A 233 -20.23 -25.87 23.83
CA LEU A 233 -21.58 -25.50 23.40
C LEU A 233 -22.03 -24.18 24.03
N SER A 234 -21.47 -23.83 25.20
CA SER A 234 -21.66 -22.52 25.80
C SER A 234 -20.83 -21.48 25.03
N ARG A 235 -21.49 -20.72 24.15
CA ARG A 235 -20.85 -19.69 23.31
C ARG A 235 -20.36 -18.51 24.16
N ASN A 236 -19.23 -18.69 24.86
CA ASN A 236 -18.56 -17.62 25.58
C ASN A 236 -17.54 -16.93 24.65
N GLY A 237 -17.97 -15.86 23.98
CA GLY A 237 -17.15 -15.11 23.03
C GLY A 237 -15.91 -14.48 23.66
N THR A 238 -16.00 -14.01 24.91
CA THR A 238 -14.86 -13.43 25.65
C THR A 238 -13.77 -14.47 25.91
N LEU A 239 -14.20 -15.67 26.29
CA LEU A 239 -13.28 -16.78 26.51
C LEU A 239 -12.60 -17.21 25.20
N LEU A 240 -13.38 -17.38 24.12
CA LEU A 240 -12.81 -17.70 22.80
C LEU A 240 -11.81 -16.63 22.34
N TYR A 241 -12.13 -15.34 22.54
CA TYR A 241 -11.23 -14.24 22.20
C TYR A 241 -9.87 -14.34 22.91
N GLN A 242 -9.83 -14.76 24.18
CA GLN A 242 -8.57 -14.98 24.90
C GLN A 242 -7.72 -16.09 24.27
N TYR A 243 -8.33 -17.20 23.83
CA TYR A 243 -7.59 -18.23 23.10
C TYR A 243 -7.12 -17.74 21.73
N LEU A 244 -7.93 -16.96 21.01
CA LEU A 244 -7.55 -16.41 19.70
C LEU A 244 -6.34 -15.47 19.81
N LEU A 245 -6.29 -14.60 20.83
CA LEU A 245 -5.14 -13.71 21.07
C LEU A 245 -3.84 -14.48 21.39
N ASN A 246 -3.94 -15.66 22.00
CA ASN A 246 -2.78 -16.48 22.36
C ASN A 246 -2.34 -17.44 21.24
N VAL A 247 -2.99 -17.44 20.07
CA VAL A 247 -2.56 -18.27 18.95
C VAL A 247 -1.20 -17.78 18.43
N THR A 248 -0.24 -18.70 18.36
CA THR A 248 1.05 -18.46 17.71
C THR A 248 1.43 -19.67 16.86
N TYR A 249 1.76 -19.46 15.59
CA TYR A 249 2.27 -20.50 14.69
C TYR A 249 3.06 -19.92 13.51
N GLU A 250 3.87 -20.74 12.88
CA GLU A 250 4.51 -20.42 11.60
C GLU A 250 3.66 -21.00 10.46
N ASP A 251 3.33 -20.20 9.46
CA ASP A 251 2.59 -20.68 8.31
C ASP A 251 3.48 -21.42 7.29
N GLN A 252 2.86 -21.89 6.21
CA GLN A 252 3.54 -22.64 5.15
C GLN A 252 4.57 -21.82 4.34
N PHE A 253 4.62 -20.51 4.56
CA PHE A 253 5.50 -19.55 3.91
C PHE A 253 6.52 -18.93 4.86
N LYS A 254 6.71 -19.53 6.04
CA LYS A 254 7.64 -19.01 7.06
C LYS A 254 7.24 -17.66 7.63
N GLN A 255 5.95 -17.32 7.55
CA GLN A 255 5.39 -16.16 8.24
C GLN A 255 5.02 -16.56 9.66
N SER A 256 5.58 -15.85 10.65
CA SER A 256 5.17 -15.98 12.04
C SER A 256 3.84 -15.26 12.24
N ILE A 257 2.83 -15.99 12.69
CA ILE A 257 1.51 -15.45 13.04
C ILE A 257 1.40 -15.43 14.56
N TYR A 258 1.16 -14.25 15.11
CA TYR A 258 0.91 -14.00 16.53
C TYR A 258 0.14 -12.67 16.66
N PHE A 259 -0.36 -12.35 17.85
CA PHE A 259 -1.08 -11.11 18.10
C PHE A 259 -0.42 -10.30 19.21
N ASP A 260 -0.43 -8.98 19.07
CA ASP A 260 -0.05 -8.08 20.16
C ASP A 260 -1.19 -7.84 21.16
N SER A 261 -0.96 -6.97 22.15
CA SER A 261 -1.96 -6.63 23.16
C SER A 261 -3.25 -5.99 22.60
N ASN A 262 -3.19 -5.45 21.37
CA ASN A 262 -4.33 -4.86 20.69
C ASN A 262 -5.07 -5.86 19.79
N GLY A 263 -4.53 -7.06 19.62
CA GLY A 263 -5.05 -8.06 18.69
C GLY A 263 -4.59 -7.84 17.24
N ASP A 264 -3.51 -7.09 17.01
CA ASP A 264 -2.98 -6.84 15.67
C ASP A 264 -1.90 -7.89 15.33
N PRO A 265 -1.91 -8.47 14.11
CA PRO A 265 -0.85 -9.36 13.64
C PRO A 265 0.44 -8.61 13.32
N PRO A 266 1.59 -9.29 13.16
CA PRO A 266 2.80 -8.68 12.62
C PRO A 266 2.56 -8.05 11.25
N ALA A 267 3.20 -6.91 11.02
CA ALA A 267 3.14 -6.22 9.75
C ALA A 267 4.25 -6.72 8.82
N TRP A 268 3.86 -7.09 7.60
CA TRP A 268 4.79 -7.44 6.53
C TRP A 268 4.24 -6.87 5.21
N TYR A 269 5.01 -5.98 4.59
CA TYR A 269 4.68 -5.36 3.31
C TYR A 269 5.78 -5.58 2.28
N ASP A 270 5.39 -5.79 1.04
CA ASP A 270 6.24 -5.68 -0.14
C ASP A 270 6.20 -4.23 -0.63
N ILE A 271 7.35 -3.71 -1.06
CA ILE A 271 7.49 -2.36 -1.61
C ILE A 271 7.59 -2.50 -3.11
N LEU A 272 6.66 -1.87 -3.82
CA LEU A 272 6.55 -1.95 -5.26
C LEU A 272 6.92 -0.61 -5.88
N ASN A 273 7.64 -0.66 -6.99
CA ASN A 273 7.92 0.47 -7.87
C ASN A 273 7.26 0.22 -9.22
N TYR A 274 6.46 1.17 -9.69
CA TYR A 274 5.79 1.07 -10.97
C TYR A 274 6.73 1.52 -12.09
N VAL A 275 7.34 0.57 -12.79
CA VAL A 275 8.33 0.79 -13.85
C VAL A 275 7.71 0.91 -15.25
N GLY A 276 6.39 0.72 -15.36
CA GLY A 276 5.62 1.00 -16.56
C GLY A 276 6.10 0.25 -17.82
N GLN A 277 6.20 0.97 -18.95
CA GLN A 277 6.51 0.42 -20.28
C GLN A 277 7.89 -0.24 -20.40
N GLN A 278 8.79 -0.08 -19.42
CA GLN A 278 10.06 -0.80 -19.41
C GLN A 278 9.87 -2.30 -19.22
N LYS A 279 8.78 -2.72 -18.55
CA LYS A 279 8.38 -4.11 -18.36
C LYS A 279 6.86 -4.24 -18.57
N PRO A 280 6.40 -4.30 -19.84
CA PRO A 280 4.97 -4.36 -20.14
C PRO A 280 4.29 -5.61 -19.56
N ASP A 281 5.03 -6.71 -19.38
CA ASP A 281 4.50 -7.96 -18.81
C ASP A 281 4.35 -7.90 -17.29
N ASN A 282 5.24 -7.17 -16.60
CA ASN A 282 5.19 -7.00 -15.14
C ASN A 282 5.60 -5.57 -14.75
N PRO A 283 4.65 -4.62 -14.79
CA PRO A 283 4.95 -3.20 -14.61
C PRO A 283 5.18 -2.81 -13.13
N TYR A 284 4.95 -3.72 -12.17
CA TYR A 284 5.20 -3.52 -10.74
C TYR A 284 6.42 -4.35 -10.31
N ALA A 285 7.57 -3.68 -10.18
CA ALA A 285 8.78 -4.29 -9.66
C ALA A 285 8.77 -4.29 -8.13
N GLU A 286 9.00 -5.44 -7.51
CA GLU A 286 9.25 -5.52 -6.06
C GLU A 286 10.68 -5.07 -5.78
N VAL A 287 10.84 -3.97 -5.04
CA VAL A 287 12.13 -3.29 -4.81
C VAL A 287 12.58 -3.33 -3.35
N GLY A 288 11.75 -3.89 -2.47
CA GLY A 288 12.05 -4.04 -1.06
C GLY A 288 10.90 -4.63 -0.26
N SER A 289 11.11 -4.72 1.04
CA SER A 289 10.15 -5.23 2.01
C SER A 289 10.23 -4.47 3.32
N PHE A 290 9.11 -4.32 4.00
CA PHE A 290 9.03 -3.84 5.38
C PHE A 290 8.50 -4.96 6.27
N GLN A 291 9.18 -5.22 7.38
CA GLN A 291 8.76 -6.19 8.38
C GLN A 291 8.79 -5.59 9.78
N SER A 292 7.74 -5.83 10.57
CA SER A 292 7.67 -5.44 11.98
C SER A 292 7.69 -6.68 12.86
N ASN A 293 8.82 -6.89 13.55
CA ASN A 293 9.01 -8.00 14.49
C ASN A 293 8.78 -7.48 15.92
N ASN A 294 7.60 -7.79 16.48
CA ASN A 294 7.20 -7.30 17.81
C ASN A 294 7.95 -7.97 18.97
N ILE A 295 8.73 -9.05 18.72
CA ILE A 295 9.51 -9.70 19.78
C ILE A 295 10.55 -8.71 20.36
N ASN A 296 11.08 -7.81 19.52
CA ASN A 296 12.03 -6.77 19.91
C ASN A 296 11.55 -5.34 19.60
N GLY A 297 10.37 -5.19 18.97
CA GLY A 297 9.87 -3.90 18.47
C GLY A 297 10.71 -3.34 17.33
N VAL A 298 11.47 -4.19 16.63
CA VAL A 298 12.33 -3.77 15.53
C VAL A 298 11.50 -3.74 14.25
N GLU A 299 11.40 -2.55 13.67
CA GLU A 299 10.86 -2.32 12.34
C GLU A 299 12.00 -2.27 11.35
N GLU A 300 11.99 -3.18 10.37
CA GLU A 300 13.05 -3.32 9.38
C GLU A 300 12.53 -2.97 8.00
N LEU A 301 13.15 -1.96 7.38
CA LEU A 301 12.94 -1.58 5.99
C LEU A 301 14.15 -2.05 5.18
N ASN A 302 13.94 -3.03 4.31
CA ASN A 302 14.98 -3.59 3.45
C ASN A 302 14.69 -3.25 1.99
N MET A 303 15.53 -2.40 1.39
CA MET A 303 15.48 -2.07 -0.03
C MET A 303 16.52 -2.92 -0.77
N THR A 304 16.07 -3.92 -1.52
CA THR A 304 16.94 -4.95 -2.13
C THR A 304 17.37 -4.60 -3.55
N ASP A 305 16.51 -3.93 -4.32
CA ASP A 305 16.76 -3.61 -5.72
C ASP A 305 16.79 -2.10 -5.97
N THR A 306 17.79 -1.42 -5.41
CA THR A 306 17.93 0.04 -5.53
C THR A 306 18.35 0.52 -6.91
N HIS A 307 18.92 -0.36 -7.75
CA HIS A 307 19.47 0.01 -9.06
C HIS A 307 18.41 0.05 -10.16
N ASN A 308 17.33 -0.74 -10.02
CA ASN A 308 16.23 -0.80 -10.99
C ASN A 308 15.04 0.08 -10.60
N ILE A 309 15.15 0.87 -9.54
CA ILE A 309 14.14 1.86 -9.16
C ILE A 309 14.07 2.95 -10.23
N VAL A 310 12.85 3.21 -10.68
CA VAL A 310 12.53 4.33 -11.55
C VAL A 310 11.77 5.38 -10.74
N PHE A 311 12.07 6.65 -10.96
CA PHE A 311 11.36 7.79 -10.36
C PHE A 311 10.50 8.53 -11.39
N PHE A 312 9.72 9.51 -10.93
CA PHE A 312 8.73 10.27 -11.71
C PHE A 312 9.25 10.89 -13.03
N ASP A 313 10.55 11.13 -13.15
CA ASP A 313 11.20 11.69 -14.33
C ASP A 313 11.82 10.64 -15.26
N ARG A 314 11.54 9.36 -14.99
CA ARG A 314 12.10 8.18 -15.67
C ARG A 314 13.61 8.01 -15.46
N SER A 315 14.16 8.67 -14.45
CA SER A 315 15.54 8.46 -14.01
C SER A 315 15.60 7.47 -12.85
N ASN A 316 16.83 7.06 -12.53
CA ASN A 316 17.19 6.33 -11.31
C ASN A 316 17.80 7.28 -10.25
N ILE A 317 17.62 8.59 -10.40
CA ILE A 317 18.14 9.60 -9.48
C ILE A 317 17.09 9.90 -8.43
N LEU A 318 17.45 9.68 -7.16
CA LEU A 318 16.56 9.92 -6.02
C LEU A 318 16.08 11.38 -6.01
N PRO A 319 14.76 11.66 -6.10
CA PRO A 319 14.25 13.01 -6.01
C PRO A 319 14.37 13.55 -4.61
N GLU A 320 14.97 14.73 -4.50
CA GLU A 320 15.00 15.48 -3.27
C GLU A 320 13.71 16.28 -3.10
N SER A 321 13.11 16.21 -1.91
CA SER A 321 11.89 16.94 -1.56
C SER A 321 12.02 17.58 -0.19
N VAL A 322 12.99 18.51 -0.06
CA VAL A 322 13.25 19.28 1.17
C VAL A 322 12.63 20.67 1.08
N CYS A 323 12.15 21.20 2.22
CA CYS A 323 11.63 22.56 2.25
C CYS A 323 12.72 23.61 2.05
N SER A 324 13.85 23.42 2.73
CA SER A 324 15.00 24.30 2.77
C SER A 324 16.28 23.52 2.54
N LYS A 325 17.20 24.07 1.75
CA LYS A 325 18.53 23.47 1.52
C LYS A 325 19.42 23.67 2.75
N PRO A 326 20.42 22.78 2.97
CA PRO A 326 21.46 23.04 3.94
C PRO A 326 22.08 24.42 3.70
N CYS A 327 22.32 25.17 4.78
CA CYS A 327 22.90 26.50 4.67
C CYS A 327 24.36 26.45 4.26
N GLY A 328 24.81 27.50 3.58
CA GLY A 328 26.19 27.63 3.14
C GLY A 328 27.15 27.91 4.29
N ILE A 329 28.43 27.97 3.94
CA ILE A 329 29.51 28.34 4.86
C ILE A 329 29.22 29.72 5.47
N GLY A 330 29.42 29.86 6.78
CA GLY A 330 29.20 31.14 7.48
C GLY A 330 27.74 31.51 7.70
N GLN A 331 26.80 30.60 7.41
CA GLN A 331 25.38 30.82 7.61
C GLN A 331 24.82 29.90 8.69
N ARG A 332 23.93 30.45 9.52
CA ARG A 332 23.17 29.70 10.50
C ARG A 332 21.73 29.48 10.03
N GLN A 333 21.08 28.47 10.57
CA GLN A 333 19.69 28.16 10.26
C GLN A 333 18.76 28.96 11.17
N ARG A 334 17.83 29.73 10.62
CA ARG A 334 16.70 30.27 11.39
C ARG A 334 15.44 29.51 11.01
N GLU A 335 14.94 28.69 11.93
CA GLU A 335 13.71 27.95 11.75
C GLU A 335 12.53 28.90 11.47
N THR A 336 11.61 28.44 10.63
CA THR A 336 10.40 29.19 10.28
C THR A 336 9.15 28.42 10.67
N ILE A 337 8.84 27.34 9.95
CA ILE A 337 7.68 26.48 10.21
C ILE A 337 8.12 25.03 9.99
N ALA A 338 7.87 24.17 10.99
CA ALA A 338 8.15 22.74 10.93
C ALA A 338 9.61 22.44 10.49
N CYS A 339 9.80 21.87 9.30
CA CYS A 339 11.11 21.49 8.75
C CYS A 339 11.76 22.56 7.85
N CYS A 340 11.19 23.76 7.79
CA CYS A 340 11.70 24.84 6.94
C CYS A 340 12.56 25.82 7.73
N TRP A 341 13.69 26.23 7.16
CA TRP A 341 14.56 27.28 7.70
C TRP A 341 14.98 28.30 6.64
N ILE A 342 15.43 29.46 7.09
CA ILE A 342 16.09 30.49 6.28
C ILE A 342 17.55 30.52 6.70
N CYS A 343 18.44 30.62 5.72
CA CYS A 343 19.87 30.76 5.97
C CYS A 343 20.21 32.23 6.21
N GLU A 344 20.70 32.54 7.40
CA GLU A 344 21.15 33.88 7.78
C GLU A 344 22.66 33.90 7.85
N ALA A 345 23.29 34.85 7.15
CA ALA A 345 24.73 35.04 7.21
C ALA A 345 25.16 35.62 8.56
N CYS A 346 26.19 35.03 9.16
CA CYS A 346 26.93 35.64 10.25
C CYS A 346 27.83 36.76 9.71
N LEU A 347 28.21 37.69 10.59
CA LEU A 347 29.12 38.77 10.23
C LEU A 347 30.51 38.23 9.87
N ASP A 348 31.32 39.04 9.17
CA ASP A 348 32.60 38.58 8.63
C ASP A 348 33.64 38.16 9.67
N HIS A 349 33.53 38.68 10.90
CA HIS A 349 34.38 38.35 12.04
C HIS A 349 33.79 37.24 12.94
N GLN A 350 32.72 36.59 12.49
CA GLN A 350 32.01 35.55 13.23
C GLN A 350 32.19 34.18 12.60
N ILE A 351 32.24 33.17 13.45
CA ILE A 351 32.12 31.75 13.09
C ILE A 351 30.72 31.24 13.41
N VAL A 352 30.30 30.17 12.74
CA VAL A 352 29.04 29.49 13.03
C VAL A 352 29.30 28.33 13.98
N ASN A 353 28.67 28.36 15.15
CA ASN A 353 28.60 27.19 16.01
C ASN A 353 27.42 26.32 15.57
N TYR A 354 27.69 25.25 14.84
CA TYR A 354 26.63 24.37 14.32
C TYR A 354 25.91 23.55 15.42
N THR A 355 26.52 23.37 16.59
CA THR A 355 25.88 22.67 17.73
C THR A 355 24.84 23.54 18.41
N THR A 356 25.12 24.82 18.61
CA THR A 356 24.19 25.77 19.22
C THR A 356 23.39 26.58 18.20
N ASN A 357 23.75 26.48 16.92
CA ASN A 357 23.18 27.22 15.80
C ASN A 357 23.23 28.75 15.98
N GLN A 358 24.36 29.25 16.50
CA GLN A 358 24.60 30.67 16.81
C GLN A 358 25.87 31.20 16.15
N CYS A 359 25.87 32.49 15.80
CA CYS A 359 27.07 33.19 15.37
C CYS A 359 27.90 33.57 16.60
N GLN A 360 29.20 33.27 16.57
CA GLN A 360 30.13 33.58 17.66
C GLN A 360 31.25 34.47 17.15
N ASN A 361 31.57 35.53 17.88
CA ASN A 361 32.67 36.42 17.52
C ASN A 361 34.02 35.74 17.77
N CYS A 362 34.98 35.95 16.86
CA CYS A 362 36.37 35.62 17.13
C CYS A 362 36.96 36.55 18.20
N SER A 363 37.92 36.03 18.96
CA SER A 363 38.64 36.81 19.96
C SER A 363 39.61 37.79 19.30
N ILE A 364 39.99 38.84 20.02
CA ILE A 364 40.96 39.83 19.51
C ILE A 364 42.26 39.12 19.14
N GLY A 365 42.81 39.46 17.96
CA GLY A 365 44.01 38.82 17.40
C GLY A 365 43.73 37.53 16.60
N THR A 366 42.47 37.13 16.48
CA THR A 366 42.05 35.96 15.67
C THR A 366 40.99 36.35 14.65
N TRP A 367 40.92 35.60 13.55
CA TRP A 367 39.99 35.81 12.43
C TRP A 367 39.39 34.48 11.96
N PRO A 368 38.13 34.44 11.50
CA PRO A 368 37.54 33.22 10.98
C PRO A 368 38.35 32.60 9.83
N ASP A 369 38.44 31.27 9.81
CA ASP A 369 38.91 30.49 8.67
C ASP A 369 37.97 30.60 7.46
N GLU A 370 38.40 30.12 6.29
CA GLU A 370 37.58 30.12 5.07
C GLU A 370 36.26 29.36 5.23
N LEU A 371 36.25 28.32 6.07
CA LEU A 371 35.07 27.52 6.39
C LEU A 371 34.19 28.15 7.49
N ARG A 372 34.58 29.31 8.03
CA ARG A 372 33.91 30.02 9.14
C ARG A 372 33.48 29.09 10.28
N SER A 373 34.34 28.11 10.57
CA SER A 373 34.18 27.05 11.55
C SER A 373 35.07 27.26 12.78
N SER A 374 36.20 27.95 12.60
CA SER A 374 37.20 28.17 13.64
C SER A 374 37.89 29.52 13.49
N CYS A 375 38.40 30.07 14.60
CA CYS A 375 39.13 31.34 14.61
C CYS A 375 40.63 31.06 14.61
N LEU A 376 41.35 31.54 13.61
CA LEU A 376 42.79 31.39 13.45
C LEU A 376 43.52 32.68 13.84
N PRO A 377 44.74 32.62 14.41
CA PRO A 377 45.54 33.81 14.68
C PRO A 377 45.83 34.60 13.41
N LEU A 378 45.74 35.93 13.48
CA LEU A 378 46.15 36.78 12.36
C LEU A 378 47.67 36.68 12.14
N PRO A 379 48.14 36.62 10.88
CA PRO A 379 49.56 36.61 10.59
C PRO A 379 50.20 37.93 11.04
N HIS A 380 51.38 37.84 11.64
CA HIS A 380 52.20 39.02 11.91
C HIS A 380 52.80 39.53 10.60
N GLU A 381 52.60 40.80 10.29
CA GLU A 381 53.36 41.47 9.24
C GLU A 381 54.84 41.51 9.64
N THR A 382 55.68 40.79 8.89
CA THR A 382 57.14 40.80 9.00
C THR A 382 57.76 41.79 8.05
#